data_AF-A0A1C6SZ94-F1
#
_entry.id   AF-A0A1C6SZ94-F1
#
_cell.length_a   1.000
_cell.length_b   1.000
_cell.length_c   1.000
_cell.angle_alpha   90.00
_cell.angle_beta   90.00
_cell.angle_gamma   90.00
#
_symmetry.space_group_name_H-M   'P 1'
#
loop_
_entity.id
_entity.type
_entity.pdbx_description
1 polymer ?
#
loop_
_entity_poly.entity_id
_entity_poly.type
_entity_poly.pdbx_seq_one_letter_code
_entity_poly.pdbx_strand_id
1 'polypeptide(L)'
;MARRQRSGRLRTVDVAASAGISVQQVRNYLDLGVLPRVARTEHGYRIFTEKHVRALAVVRLMAEGHGWARTRKVMAAVHDGDLPAALAALDGGHAELDRERAEIRGVLGAFETVVTAPRAAVPVPRRGMRVGAVAAVVGERAWQLRGWEARGLLRPVREPDTGYRVYDEAEVRAARVVALLRRAGYPFDIVAAVLTEMRTTGSPERVHAELARREQDLHRRSVRRLRASAALHAYLQEVGLL
;
A
#
# COMPACT_ATOMS: atom_id res chain seq x y z
N MET A 1 -39.43 28.01 4.02
CA MET A 1 -38.40 29.03 3.68
C MET A 1 -37.54 28.52 2.53
N ALA A 2 -37.74 29.04 1.32
CA ALA A 2 -37.04 28.60 0.12
C ALA A 2 -35.64 29.24 0.04
N ARG A 3 -34.58 28.42 0.13
CA ARG A 3 -33.21 28.86 -0.18
C ARG A 3 -33.08 28.99 -1.70
N ARG A 4 -33.12 30.23 -2.20
CA ARG A 4 -32.77 30.59 -3.59
C ARG A 4 -31.36 30.08 -3.93
N GLN A 5 -31.25 29.05 -4.76
CA GLN A 5 -30.01 28.66 -5.42
C GLN A 5 -29.65 29.74 -6.45
N ARG A 6 -28.60 30.52 -6.21
CA ARG A 6 -28.01 31.40 -7.24
C ARG A 6 -27.32 30.51 -8.27
N SER A 7 -28.05 30.08 -9.29
CA SER A 7 -27.52 29.33 -10.44
C SER A 7 -26.68 30.25 -11.33
N GLY A 8 -25.45 30.55 -10.90
CA GLY A 8 -24.45 31.19 -11.74
C GLY A 8 -23.96 30.20 -12.79
N ARG A 9 -24.36 30.39 -14.05
CA ARG A 9 -23.77 29.66 -15.17
C ARG A 9 -22.30 30.06 -15.27
N LEU A 10 -21.40 29.07 -15.25
CA LEU A 10 -19.95 29.26 -15.39
C LEU A 10 -19.51 28.79 -16.78
N ARG A 11 -18.52 29.46 -17.36
CA ARG A 11 -17.85 28.97 -18.57
C ARG A 11 -16.77 27.97 -18.18
N THR A 12 -16.37 27.12 -19.14
CA THR A 12 -15.31 26.12 -18.91
C THR A 12 -14.01 26.74 -18.41
N VAL A 13 -13.66 27.94 -18.88
CA VAL A 13 -12.46 28.69 -18.45
C VAL A 13 -12.52 29.10 -16.98
N ASP A 14 -13.71 29.48 -16.49
CA ASP A 14 -13.89 29.92 -15.11
C ASP A 14 -13.77 28.71 -14.17
N VAL A 15 -14.32 27.55 -14.58
CA VAL A 15 -14.18 26.28 -13.86
C VAL A 15 -12.71 25.81 -13.84
N ALA A 16 -12.03 25.89 -14.97
CA ALA A 16 -10.62 25.52 -15.09
C ALA A 16 -9.74 26.38 -14.16
N ALA A 17 -9.96 27.70 -14.16
CA ALA A 17 -9.27 28.64 -13.29
C ALA A 17 -9.51 28.33 -11.79
N SER A 18 -10.73 27.98 -11.41
CA SER A 18 -11.07 27.68 -10.00
C SER A 18 -10.29 26.49 -9.41
N ALA A 19 -9.83 25.56 -10.25
CA ALA A 19 -9.08 24.37 -9.83
C ALA A 19 -7.59 24.41 -10.23
N GLY A 20 -7.15 25.48 -10.90
CA GLY A 20 -5.79 25.62 -11.43
C GLY A 20 -5.43 24.58 -12.48
N ILE A 21 -6.38 24.20 -13.33
CA ILE A 21 -6.20 23.19 -14.40
C ILE A 21 -6.51 23.79 -15.77
N SER A 22 -6.12 23.09 -16.84
CA SER A 22 -6.47 23.52 -18.19
C SER A 22 -7.94 23.23 -18.54
N VAL A 23 -8.48 23.99 -19.49
CA VAL A 23 -9.80 23.73 -20.08
C VAL A 23 -9.89 22.31 -20.65
N GLN A 24 -8.81 21.81 -21.24
CA GLN A 24 -8.78 20.45 -21.77
C GLN A 24 -8.84 19.41 -20.65
N GLN A 25 -8.21 19.64 -19.49
CA GLN A 25 -8.35 18.76 -18.33
C GLN A 25 -9.79 18.73 -17.80
N VAL A 26 -10.49 19.87 -17.76
CA VAL A 26 -11.93 19.89 -17.39
C VAL A 26 -12.75 19.02 -18.33
N ARG A 27 -12.48 19.08 -19.65
CA ARG A 27 -13.15 18.23 -20.65
C ARG A 27 -12.84 16.75 -20.43
N ASN A 28 -11.57 16.42 -20.25
CA ASN A 28 -11.17 15.03 -19.97
C ASN A 28 -11.85 14.50 -18.70
N TYR A 29 -12.01 15.32 -17.66
CA TYR A 29 -12.70 14.89 -16.44
C TYR A 29 -14.20 14.69 -16.63
N LEU A 30 -14.85 15.48 -17.49
CA LEU A 30 -16.23 15.21 -17.91
C LEU A 30 -16.33 13.89 -18.67
N ASP A 31 -15.45 13.66 -19.64
CA ASP A 31 -15.47 12.48 -20.50
C ASP A 31 -15.19 11.19 -19.69
N LEU A 32 -14.38 11.29 -18.63
CA LEU A 32 -14.12 10.20 -17.68
C LEU A 32 -15.22 9.99 -16.62
N GLY A 33 -16.30 10.77 -16.64
CA GLY A 33 -17.37 10.73 -15.63
C GLY A 33 -16.97 11.28 -14.26
N VAL A 34 -15.78 11.88 -14.14
CA VAL A 34 -15.25 12.44 -12.88
C VAL A 34 -15.97 13.73 -12.49
N LEU A 35 -16.62 14.40 -13.44
CA LEU A 35 -17.47 15.55 -13.20
C LEU A 35 -18.93 15.24 -13.59
N PRO A 36 -19.91 15.92 -12.95
CA PRO A 36 -21.31 15.79 -13.31
C PRO A 36 -21.54 16.07 -14.79
N ARG A 37 -22.56 15.42 -15.39
CA ARG A 37 -22.97 15.72 -16.76
C ARG A 37 -23.38 17.19 -16.90
N VAL A 38 -22.92 17.82 -17.98
CA VAL A 38 -23.20 19.22 -18.30
C VAL A 38 -24.38 19.35 -19.24
N ALA A 39 -25.25 20.33 -18.99
CA ALA A 39 -26.21 20.78 -20.00
C ALA A 39 -25.50 21.55 -21.12
N ARG A 40 -26.19 21.74 -22.25
CA ARG A 40 -25.73 22.61 -23.34
C ARG A 40 -26.69 23.77 -23.57
N THR A 41 -26.16 24.90 -24.04
CA THR A 41 -26.97 26.01 -24.56
C THR A 41 -27.61 25.64 -25.90
N GLU A 42 -28.56 26.44 -26.37
CA GLU A 42 -29.15 26.32 -27.72
C GLU A 42 -28.08 26.36 -28.83
N HIS A 43 -27.01 27.12 -28.61
CA HIS A 43 -25.85 27.20 -29.52
C HIS A 43 -24.79 26.12 -29.26
N GLY A 44 -25.07 25.09 -28.45
CA GLY A 44 -24.22 23.93 -28.25
C GLY A 44 -23.08 24.08 -27.22
N TYR A 45 -22.97 25.20 -26.51
CA TYR A 45 -21.92 25.43 -25.51
C TYR A 45 -22.22 24.70 -24.19
N ARG A 46 -21.21 24.09 -23.57
CA ARG A 46 -21.34 23.42 -22.26
C ARG A 46 -21.62 24.43 -21.14
N ILE A 47 -22.63 24.17 -20.33
CA ILE A 47 -23.01 24.99 -19.18
C ILE A 47 -22.49 24.34 -17.90
N PHE A 48 -21.59 25.04 -17.20
CA PHE A 48 -21.11 24.61 -15.90
C PHE A 48 -21.81 25.38 -14.78
N THR A 49 -21.70 24.85 -13.57
CA THR A 49 -22.32 25.36 -12.35
C THR A 49 -21.39 25.18 -11.17
N GLU A 50 -21.72 25.75 -10.02
CA GLU A 50 -21.00 25.54 -8.77
C GLU A 50 -20.85 24.06 -8.39
N LYS A 51 -21.80 23.19 -8.78
CA LYS A 51 -21.70 21.73 -8.57
C LYS A 51 -20.43 21.14 -9.20
N HIS A 52 -20.00 21.68 -10.34
CA HIS A 52 -18.78 21.24 -11.03
C HIS A 52 -17.53 21.70 -10.30
N VAL A 53 -17.53 22.92 -9.78
CA VAL A 53 -16.42 23.46 -8.96
C VAL A 53 -16.28 22.66 -7.67
N ARG A 54 -17.39 22.33 -7.01
CA ARG A 54 -17.39 21.47 -5.81
C ARG A 54 -16.92 20.05 -6.13
N ALA A 55 -17.40 19.46 -7.22
CA ALA A 55 -16.91 18.15 -7.67
C ALA A 55 -15.39 18.16 -7.91
N LEU A 56 -14.83 19.20 -8.54
CA LEU A 56 -13.38 19.36 -8.71
C LEU A 56 -12.63 19.45 -7.38
N ALA A 57 -13.17 20.17 -6.40
CA ALA A 57 -12.58 20.25 -5.07
C ALA A 57 -12.54 18.88 -4.37
N VAL A 58 -13.63 18.11 -4.46
CA VAL A 58 -13.72 16.74 -3.92
C VAL A 58 -12.74 15.82 -4.64
N VAL A 59 -12.66 15.89 -5.97
CA VAL A 59 -11.72 15.11 -6.79
C VAL A 59 -10.27 15.32 -6.36
N ARG A 60 -9.88 16.57 -6.07
CA ARG A 60 -8.52 16.88 -5.58
C ARG A 60 -8.24 16.19 -4.24
N LEU A 61 -9.13 16.34 -3.27
CA LEU A 61 -8.98 15.72 -1.95
C LEU A 61 -8.98 14.19 -2.04
N MET A 62 -9.87 13.63 -2.85
CA MET A 62 -9.92 12.19 -3.14
C MET A 62 -8.63 11.71 -3.79
N ALA A 63 -8.07 12.43 -4.76
CA ALA A 63 -6.81 12.05 -5.39
C ALA A 63 -5.63 12.09 -4.41
N GLU A 64 -5.59 13.07 -3.51
CA GLU A 64 -4.57 13.18 -2.45
C GLU A 64 -4.63 12.04 -1.42
N GLY A 65 -5.82 11.53 -1.10
CA GLY A 65 -6.01 10.44 -0.12
C GLY A 65 -6.00 9.04 -0.74
N HIS A 66 -6.72 8.85 -1.84
CA HIS A 66 -7.04 7.55 -2.43
C HIS A 66 -6.28 7.24 -3.71
N GLY A 67 -5.59 8.24 -4.29
CA GLY A 67 -4.92 8.15 -5.59
C GLY A 67 -5.90 8.30 -6.76
N TRP A 68 -5.39 8.79 -7.89
CA TRP A 68 -6.20 9.15 -9.05
C TRP A 68 -7.07 8.02 -9.61
N ALA A 69 -6.51 6.81 -9.71
CA ALA A 69 -7.23 5.67 -10.30
C ALA A 69 -8.51 5.32 -9.50
N ARG A 70 -8.44 5.38 -8.17
CA ARG A 70 -9.58 5.15 -7.29
C ARG A 70 -10.54 6.33 -7.32
N THR A 71 -10.04 7.56 -7.26
CA THR A 71 -10.85 8.78 -7.37
C THR A 71 -11.72 8.76 -8.62
N ARG A 72 -11.16 8.38 -9.76
CA ARG A 72 -11.91 8.27 -11.01
C ARG A 72 -13.05 7.26 -10.89
N LYS A 73 -12.78 6.06 -10.38
CA LYS A 73 -13.79 5.02 -10.18
C LYS A 73 -14.92 5.49 -9.26
N VAL A 74 -14.56 6.07 -8.11
CA VAL A 74 -15.52 6.57 -7.13
C VAL A 74 -16.39 7.68 -7.73
N MET A 75 -15.78 8.71 -8.31
CA MET A 75 -16.53 9.86 -8.82
C MET A 75 -17.40 9.52 -10.05
N ALA A 76 -16.93 8.61 -10.91
CA ALA A 76 -17.74 8.10 -12.02
C ALA A 76 -18.98 7.36 -11.50
N ALA A 77 -18.81 6.42 -10.56
CA ALA A 77 -19.91 5.71 -9.94
C ALA A 77 -20.91 6.66 -9.26
N VAL A 78 -20.41 7.68 -8.54
CA VAL A 78 -21.26 8.74 -7.96
C VAL A 78 -22.08 9.47 -9.02
N HIS A 79 -21.48 9.87 -10.15
CA HIS A 79 -22.21 10.60 -11.18
C HIS A 79 -23.14 9.73 -12.05
N ASP A 80 -22.93 8.42 -12.05
CA ASP A 80 -23.84 7.44 -12.65
C ASP A 80 -24.94 6.98 -11.66
N GLY A 81 -24.89 7.42 -10.40
CA GLY A 81 -25.88 7.08 -9.37
C GLY A 81 -25.65 5.72 -8.70
N ASP A 82 -24.52 5.08 -8.94
CA ASP A 82 -24.12 3.80 -8.37
C ASP A 82 -23.37 4.02 -7.04
N LEU A 83 -24.13 4.34 -6.00
CA LEU A 83 -23.58 4.49 -4.65
C LEU A 83 -22.88 3.21 -4.15
N PRO A 84 -23.43 1.99 -4.32
CA PRO A 84 -22.75 0.76 -3.91
C PRO A 84 -21.36 0.60 -4.52
N ALA A 85 -21.18 0.85 -5.82
CA ALA A 85 -19.87 0.75 -6.45
C ALA A 85 -18.89 1.83 -5.95
N ALA A 86 -19.39 3.05 -5.68
CA ALA A 86 -18.58 4.12 -5.10
C ALA A 86 -18.05 3.73 -3.70
N LEU A 87 -18.92 3.18 -2.85
CA LEU A 87 -18.55 2.72 -1.50
C LEU A 87 -17.58 1.54 -1.55
N ALA A 88 -17.83 0.54 -2.40
CA ALA A 88 -16.93 -0.61 -2.55
C ALA A 88 -15.52 -0.19 -3.01
N ALA A 89 -15.41 0.79 -3.92
CA ALA A 89 -14.13 1.33 -4.34
C ALA A 89 -13.40 2.09 -3.23
N LEU A 90 -14.15 2.78 -2.35
CA LEU A 90 -13.62 3.47 -1.18
C LEU A 90 -13.09 2.47 -0.13
N ASP A 91 -13.88 1.44 0.18
CA ASP A 91 -13.54 0.36 1.12
C ASP A 91 -12.29 -0.40 0.67
N GLY A 92 -12.18 -0.72 -0.61
CA GLY A 92 -10.98 -1.32 -1.19
C GLY A 92 -9.74 -0.46 -0.98
N GLY A 93 -9.89 0.88 -0.98
CA GLY A 93 -8.85 1.79 -0.57
C GLY A 93 -8.45 1.58 0.88
N HIS A 94 -9.39 1.67 1.82
CA HIS A 94 -9.11 1.47 3.24
C HIS A 94 -8.44 0.11 3.52
N ALA A 95 -8.92 -0.97 2.90
CA ALA A 95 -8.33 -2.30 3.00
C ALA A 95 -6.88 -2.39 2.50
N GLU A 96 -6.49 -1.62 1.47
CA GLU A 96 -5.08 -1.54 1.06
C GLU A 96 -4.19 -0.91 2.13
N LEU A 97 -4.66 0.18 2.75
CA LEU A 97 -3.87 0.90 3.74
C LEU A 97 -3.81 0.15 5.08
N ASP A 98 -4.85 -0.60 5.43
CA ASP A 98 -4.81 -1.52 6.57
C ASP A 98 -3.82 -2.68 6.35
N ARG A 99 -3.81 -3.29 5.15
CA ARG A 99 -2.82 -4.32 4.78
C ARG A 99 -1.39 -3.80 4.85
N GLU A 100 -1.12 -2.62 4.30
CA GLU A 100 0.20 -1.98 4.35
C GLU A 100 0.62 -1.71 5.82
N ARG A 101 -0.32 -1.27 6.66
CA ARG A 101 -0.08 -1.09 8.10
C ARG A 101 0.20 -2.42 8.82
N ALA A 102 -0.53 -3.49 8.48
CA ALA A 102 -0.32 -4.81 9.06
C ALA A 102 1.05 -5.38 8.65
N GLU A 103 1.47 -5.19 7.40
CA GLU A 103 2.78 -5.60 6.89
C GLU A 103 3.91 -4.91 7.65
N ILE A 104 3.87 -3.58 7.77
CA ILE A 104 4.90 -2.82 8.51
C ILE A 104 4.98 -3.28 9.97
N ARG A 105 3.84 -3.44 10.65
CA ARG A 105 3.80 -3.95 12.04
C ARG A 105 4.36 -5.36 12.14
N GLY A 106 4.05 -6.23 11.17
CA GLY A 106 4.56 -7.58 11.09
C GLY A 106 6.09 -7.61 10.99
N VAL A 107 6.65 -6.80 10.08
CA VAL A 107 8.10 -6.70 9.88
C VAL A 107 8.78 -6.11 11.12
N LEU A 108 8.23 -5.04 11.71
CA LEU A 108 8.78 -4.45 12.95
C LEU A 108 8.79 -5.45 14.11
N GLY A 109 7.67 -6.14 14.34
CA GLY A 109 7.61 -7.17 15.39
C GLY A 109 8.57 -8.33 15.15
N ALA A 110 8.74 -8.73 13.88
CA ALA A 110 9.72 -9.75 13.52
C ALA A 110 11.16 -9.29 13.79
N PHE A 111 11.52 -8.05 13.47
CA PHE A 111 12.83 -7.49 13.83
C PHE A 111 13.04 -7.45 15.34
N GLU A 112 12.05 -7.00 16.11
CA GLU A 112 12.12 -6.99 17.57
C GLU A 112 12.35 -8.39 18.13
N THR A 113 11.65 -9.38 17.58
CA THR A 113 11.83 -10.80 17.94
C THR A 113 13.27 -11.26 17.68
N VAL A 114 13.86 -10.87 16.54
CA VAL A 114 15.25 -11.24 16.20
C VAL A 114 16.27 -10.53 17.09
N VAL A 115 16.06 -9.26 17.42
CA VAL A 115 16.97 -8.44 18.23
C VAL A 115 16.97 -8.89 19.69
N THR A 116 15.81 -9.24 20.23
CA THR A 116 15.64 -9.69 21.63
C THR A 116 15.98 -11.16 21.85
N ALA A 117 16.03 -11.96 20.78
CA ALA A 117 16.34 -13.38 20.89
C ALA A 117 17.79 -13.64 21.37
N PRO A 118 18.00 -14.61 22.27
CA PRO A 118 19.34 -15.01 22.70
C PRO A 118 20.23 -15.45 21.52
N ARG A 119 21.41 -14.86 21.40
CA ARG A 119 22.40 -15.24 20.38
C ARG A 119 23.24 -16.42 20.86
N ALA A 120 22.88 -17.63 20.46
CA ALA A 120 23.74 -18.80 20.68
C ALA A 120 24.92 -18.81 19.69
N ALA A 121 26.15 -18.72 20.19
CA ALA A 121 27.35 -18.95 19.37
C ALA A 121 27.50 -20.45 19.11
N VAL A 122 27.16 -20.91 17.90
CA VAL A 122 27.56 -22.25 17.45
C VAL A 122 28.62 -22.05 16.39
N PRO A 123 29.82 -22.61 16.56
CA PRO A 123 30.88 -22.53 15.57
C PRO A 123 30.39 -23.12 14.24
N VAL A 124 30.43 -22.32 13.18
CA VAL A 124 30.22 -22.82 11.82
C VAL A 124 31.59 -23.12 11.21
N PRO A 125 31.86 -24.37 10.79
CA PRO A 125 33.11 -24.70 10.11
C PRO A 125 33.33 -23.80 8.90
N ARG A 126 34.58 -23.44 8.60
CA ARG A 126 34.93 -22.63 7.42
C ARG A 126 34.44 -23.23 6.09
N ARG A 127 34.36 -24.57 6.02
CA ARG A 127 33.80 -25.30 4.86
C ARG A 127 32.27 -25.27 4.79
N GLY A 128 31.59 -24.59 5.71
CA GLY A 128 30.13 -24.64 5.88
C GLY A 128 29.62 -25.98 6.41
N MET A 129 28.30 -26.09 6.50
CA MET A 129 27.58 -27.27 7.00
C MET A 129 26.76 -27.94 5.90
N ARG A 130 26.51 -29.25 6.03
CA ARG A 130 25.50 -29.96 5.22
C ARG A 130 24.11 -29.76 5.82
N VAL A 131 23.05 -29.95 5.02
CA VAL A 131 21.66 -29.71 5.44
C VAL A 131 21.27 -30.39 6.75
N GLY A 132 21.75 -31.63 7.00
CA GLY A 132 21.46 -32.35 8.24
C GLY A 132 22.08 -31.72 9.49
N ALA A 133 23.31 -31.20 9.36
CA ALA A 133 23.98 -30.48 10.46
C ALA A 133 23.29 -29.13 10.74
N VAL A 134 22.89 -28.40 9.70
CA VAL A 134 22.12 -27.16 9.87
C VAL A 134 20.77 -27.43 10.53
N ALA A 135 20.07 -28.48 10.09
CA ALA A 135 18.80 -28.90 10.67
C ALA A 135 18.93 -29.19 12.17
N ALA A 136 19.97 -29.92 12.59
CA ALA A 136 20.27 -30.18 13.99
C ALA A 136 20.57 -28.89 14.79
N VAL A 137 21.36 -27.98 14.24
CA VAL A 137 21.70 -26.69 14.89
C VAL A 137 20.48 -25.79 15.09
N VAL A 138 19.53 -25.82 14.15
CA VAL A 138 18.34 -24.94 14.17
C VAL A 138 17.17 -25.59 14.92
N GLY A 139 17.23 -26.90 15.15
CA GLY A 139 16.17 -27.68 15.79
C GLY A 139 15.01 -28.01 14.84
N GLU A 140 15.30 -28.18 13.55
CA GLU A 140 14.30 -28.38 12.50
C GLU A 140 14.63 -29.64 11.68
N ARG A 141 13.75 -30.03 10.76
CA ARG A 141 13.94 -31.20 9.89
C ARG A 141 14.57 -30.78 8.56
N ALA A 142 15.46 -31.62 8.02
CA ALA A 142 16.15 -31.32 6.75
C ALA A 142 15.20 -31.03 5.57
N TRP A 143 14.01 -31.65 5.53
CA TRP A 143 13.00 -31.35 4.50
C TRP A 143 12.39 -29.95 4.65
N GLN A 144 12.29 -29.42 5.87
CA GLN A 144 11.81 -28.03 6.09
C GLN A 144 12.83 -27.03 5.56
N LEU A 145 14.13 -27.26 5.79
CA LEU A 145 15.20 -26.42 5.23
C LEU A 145 15.16 -26.41 3.70
N ARG A 146 14.94 -27.56 3.07
CA ARG A 146 14.73 -27.64 1.60
C ARG A 146 13.46 -26.89 1.17
N GLY A 147 12.40 -26.95 1.98
CA GLY A 147 11.21 -26.15 1.77
C GLY A 147 11.44 -24.64 1.87
N TRP A 148 12.40 -24.21 2.69
CA TRP A 148 12.83 -22.81 2.82
C TRP A 148 13.73 -22.37 1.66
N GLU A 149 14.61 -23.25 1.17
CA GLU A 149 15.37 -23.03 -0.08
C GLU A 149 14.44 -22.84 -1.28
N ALA A 150 13.43 -23.70 -1.42
CA ALA A 150 12.45 -23.59 -2.52
C ALA A 150 11.67 -22.26 -2.49
N ARG A 151 11.61 -21.62 -1.32
CA ARG A 151 11.00 -20.29 -1.11
C ARG A 151 12.01 -19.15 -1.19
N GLY A 152 13.29 -19.44 -1.48
CA GLY A 152 14.36 -18.45 -1.57
C GLY A 152 14.82 -17.85 -0.24
N LEU A 153 14.35 -18.38 0.90
CA LEU A 153 14.74 -17.92 2.23
C LEU A 153 16.18 -18.29 2.53
N LEU A 154 16.57 -19.50 2.14
CA LEU A 154 17.95 -19.99 2.17
C LEU A 154 18.52 -20.08 0.75
N ARG A 155 19.81 -19.78 0.63
CA ARG A 155 20.58 -19.72 -0.62
C ARG A 155 21.91 -20.46 -0.46
N PRO A 156 21.91 -21.77 -0.14
CA PRO A 156 23.13 -22.55 -0.03
C PRO A 156 23.85 -22.63 -1.38
N VAL A 157 25.18 -22.63 -1.34
CA VAL A 157 26.01 -22.88 -2.51
C VAL A 157 26.21 -24.38 -2.71
N ARG A 158 26.52 -24.79 -3.94
CA ARG A 158 26.95 -26.17 -4.22
C ARG A 158 28.46 -26.21 -4.26
N GLU A 159 29.04 -27.18 -3.58
CA GLU A 159 30.48 -27.44 -3.60
C GLU A 159 30.90 -27.91 -5.00
N PRO A 160 31.96 -27.33 -5.60
CA PRO A 160 32.35 -27.62 -6.99
C PRO A 160 32.68 -29.11 -7.23
N ASP A 161 33.39 -29.74 -6.30
CA ASP A 161 33.93 -31.09 -6.51
C ASP A 161 32.88 -32.19 -6.29
N THR A 162 31.95 -31.96 -5.36
CA THR A 162 31.00 -32.99 -4.92
C THR A 162 29.56 -32.71 -5.33
N GLY A 163 29.25 -31.48 -5.75
CA GLY A 163 27.90 -31.02 -6.09
C GLY A 163 26.92 -30.95 -4.90
N TYR A 164 27.38 -31.26 -3.69
CA TYR A 164 26.57 -31.22 -2.48
C TYR A 164 26.32 -29.78 -2.03
N ARG A 165 25.15 -29.55 -1.41
CA ARG A 165 24.81 -28.26 -0.80
C ARG A 165 25.66 -27.98 0.43
N VAL A 166 26.12 -26.75 0.56
CA VAL A 166 26.86 -26.23 1.69
C VAL A 166 26.20 -24.93 2.14
N TYR A 167 25.93 -24.83 3.44
CA TYR A 167 25.41 -23.63 4.08
C TYR A 167 26.56 -23.00 4.85
N ASP A 168 26.94 -21.79 4.45
CA ASP A 168 27.94 -21.01 5.15
C ASP A 168 27.38 -20.41 6.45
N GLU A 169 28.20 -19.63 7.15
CA GLU A 169 27.78 -18.99 8.40
C GLU A 169 26.57 -18.06 8.22
N ALA A 170 26.49 -17.34 7.09
CA ALA A 170 25.39 -16.43 6.81
C ALA A 170 24.07 -17.20 6.61
N GLU A 171 24.11 -18.33 5.91
CA GLU A 171 22.95 -19.18 5.68
C GLU A 171 22.52 -19.96 6.92
N VAL A 172 23.46 -20.34 7.80
CA VAL A 172 23.11 -20.89 9.13
C VAL A 172 22.43 -19.82 10.00
N ARG A 173 22.93 -18.58 10.00
CA ARG A 173 22.27 -17.46 10.70
C ARG A 173 20.87 -17.20 10.13
N ALA A 174 20.72 -17.18 8.81
CA ALA A 174 19.43 -17.02 8.15
C ALA A 174 18.46 -18.14 8.56
N ALA A 175 18.89 -19.41 8.57
CA ALA A 175 18.06 -20.54 8.98
C ALA A 175 17.55 -20.41 10.43
N ARG A 176 18.37 -19.89 11.34
CA ARG A 176 17.94 -19.60 12.72
C ARG A 176 16.88 -18.50 12.78
N VAL A 177 17.06 -17.44 12.02
CA VAL A 177 16.07 -16.35 11.92
C VAL A 177 14.76 -16.88 11.36
N VAL A 178 14.80 -17.71 10.31
CA VAL A 178 13.59 -18.35 9.77
C VAL A 178 12.90 -19.18 10.84
N ALA A 179 13.62 -20.06 11.54
CA ALA A 179 13.05 -20.91 12.57
C ALA A 179 12.43 -20.10 13.72
N LEU A 180 13.16 -19.09 14.22
CA LEU A 180 12.71 -18.20 15.28
C LEU A 180 11.39 -17.52 14.89
N LEU A 181 11.37 -16.86 13.73
CA LEU A 181 10.20 -16.11 13.28
C LEU A 181 9.01 -17.02 12.95
N ARG A 182 9.26 -18.20 12.37
CA ARG A 182 8.20 -19.17 12.11
C ARG A 182 7.59 -19.74 13.39
N ARG A 183 8.41 -19.97 14.44
CA ARG A 183 7.91 -20.36 15.77
C ARG A 183 7.12 -19.25 16.46
N ALA A 184 7.50 -18.00 16.24
CA ALA A 184 6.75 -16.82 16.69
C ALA A 184 5.48 -16.53 15.85
N GLY A 185 5.16 -17.37 14.87
CA GLY A 185 3.92 -17.27 14.09
C GLY A 185 3.97 -16.35 12.87
N TYR A 186 5.11 -15.73 12.57
CA TYR A 186 5.22 -14.82 11.43
C TYR A 186 5.11 -15.56 10.09
N PRO A 187 4.32 -15.05 9.13
CA PRO A 187 4.17 -15.67 7.82
C PRO A 187 5.44 -15.51 6.96
N PHE A 188 5.59 -16.36 5.93
CA PHE A 188 6.85 -16.48 5.18
C PHE A 188 7.26 -15.23 4.40
N ASP A 189 6.30 -14.43 3.95
CA ASP A 189 6.50 -13.12 3.33
C ASP A 189 7.19 -12.13 4.29
N ILE A 190 6.73 -12.05 5.54
CA ILE A 190 7.37 -11.23 6.58
C ILE A 190 8.79 -11.74 6.88
N VAL A 191 8.98 -13.06 6.97
CA VAL A 191 10.30 -13.65 7.16
C VAL A 191 11.23 -13.31 5.98
N ALA A 192 10.74 -13.37 4.75
CA ALA A 192 11.52 -13.04 3.56
C ALA A 192 11.92 -11.56 3.51
N ALA A 193 11.02 -10.66 3.92
CA ALA A 193 11.28 -9.24 4.03
C ALA A 193 12.41 -8.95 5.03
N VAL A 194 12.33 -9.54 6.24
CA VAL A 194 13.39 -9.41 7.27
C VAL A 194 14.74 -9.92 6.75
N LEU A 195 14.77 -11.11 6.12
CA LEU A 195 16.02 -11.66 5.57
C LEU A 195 16.61 -10.81 4.45
N THR A 196 15.76 -10.22 3.60
CA THR A 196 16.21 -9.31 2.53
C THR A 196 16.88 -8.09 3.14
N GLU A 197 16.21 -7.44 4.10
CA GLU A 197 16.73 -6.26 4.79
C GLU A 197 18.03 -6.55 5.57
N MET A 198 18.12 -7.70 6.24
CA MET A 198 19.35 -8.12 6.92
C MET A 198 20.51 -8.32 5.94
N ARG A 199 20.24 -8.81 4.72
CA ARG A 199 21.25 -9.01 3.67
C ARG A 199 21.68 -7.71 3.00
N THR A 200 20.78 -6.73 2.85
CA THR A 200 21.08 -5.45 2.17
C THR A 200 21.71 -4.41 3.10
N THR A 201 21.19 -4.30 4.32
CA THR A 201 21.39 -3.10 5.15
C THR A 201 22.37 -3.35 6.30
N GLY A 202 22.52 -4.61 6.73
CA GLY A 202 23.49 -5.07 7.74
C GLY A 202 23.29 -4.53 9.16
N SER A 203 22.43 -3.52 9.37
CA SER A 203 22.16 -2.86 10.66
C SER A 203 20.66 -2.87 10.97
N PRO A 204 20.23 -3.51 12.07
CA PRO A 204 18.85 -3.50 12.54
C PRO A 204 18.29 -2.08 12.75
N GLU A 205 19.13 -1.14 13.19
CA GLU A 205 18.75 0.24 13.50
C GLU A 205 18.32 1.01 12.25
N ARG A 206 19.02 0.79 11.12
CA ARG A 206 18.67 1.40 9.83
C ARG A 206 17.33 0.89 9.31
N VAL A 207 17.07 -0.40 9.48
CA VAL A 207 15.78 -1.00 9.06
C VAL A 207 14.64 -0.47 9.93
N HIS A 208 14.85 -0.38 11.24
CA HIS A 208 13.87 0.20 12.16
C HIS A 208 13.55 1.66 11.80
N ALA A 209 14.57 2.48 11.51
CA ALA A 209 14.39 3.88 11.13
C ALA A 209 13.63 4.04 9.80
N GLU A 210 13.89 3.19 8.81
CA GLU A 210 13.18 3.18 7.54
C GLU A 210 11.70 2.77 7.70
N LEU A 211 11.44 1.71 8.47
CA LEU A 211 10.07 1.27 8.75
C LEU A 211 9.27 2.31 9.55
N ALA A 212 9.90 2.98 10.51
CA ALA A 212 9.29 4.09 11.25
C ALA A 212 8.93 5.27 10.31
N ARG A 213 9.79 5.59 9.32
CA ARG A 213 9.48 6.59 8.30
C ARG A 213 8.26 6.19 7.47
N ARG A 214 8.18 4.92 7.04
CA ARG A 214 7.01 4.41 6.29
C ARG A 214 5.74 4.44 7.12
N GLU A 215 5.81 4.12 8.42
CA GLU A 215 4.67 4.24 9.33
C GLU A 215 4.17 5.69 9.46
N GLN A 216 5.09 6.66 9.56
CA GLN A 216 4.73 8.08 9.58
C GLN A 216 4.06 8.52 8.27
N ASP A 217 4.55 8.06 7.12
CA ASP A 217 3.90 8.31 5.83
C ASP A 217 2.48 7.71 5.77
N LEU A 218 2.31 6.47 6.26
CA LEU A 218 0.99 5.85 6.39
C LEU A 218 0.04 6.67 7.27
N HIS A 219 0.52 7.24 8.37
CA HIS A 219 -0.30 8.11 9.21
C HIS A 219 -0.74 9.36 8.45
N ARG A 220 0.17 10.03 7.74
CA ARG A 220 -0.17 11.19 6.88
C ARG A 220 -1.19 10.83 5.80
N ARG A 221 -1.02 9.68 5.14
CA ARG A 221 -1.97 9.17 4.13
C ARG A 221 -3.33 8.85 4.75
N SER A 222 -3.38 8.32 5.97
CA SER A 222 -4.63 8.06 6.70
C SER A 222 -5.41 9.35 6.95
N VAL A 223 -4.74 10.42 7.39
CA VAL A 223 -5.36 11.74 7.60
C VAL A 223 -5.88 12.33 6.28
N ARG A 224 -5.12 12.20 5.19
CA ARG A 224 -5.59 12.65 3.85
C ARG A 224 -6.84 11.90 3.39
N ARG A 225 -6.90 10.58 3.61
CA ARG A 225 -8.09 9.78 3.31
C ARG A 225 -9.29 10.16 4.16
N LEU A 226 -9.10 10.38 5.47
CA LEU A 226 -10.17 10.86 6.33
C LEU A 226 -10.77 12.17 5.81
N ARG A 227 -9.91 13.13 5.44
CA ARG A 227 -10.34 14.40 4.83
C ARG A 227 -11.09 14.18 3.51
N ALA A 228 -10.62 13.25 2.68
CA ALA A 228 -11.25 12.90 1.42
C ALA A 228 -12.65 12.29 1.62
N SER A 229 -12.79 11.34 2.56
CA SER A 229 -14.07 10.72 2.90
C SER A 229 -15.07 11.74 3.44
N ALA A 230 -14.63 12.69 4.27
CA ALA A 230 -15.49 13.77 4.77
C ALA A 230 -15.98 14.68 3.63
N ALA A 231 -15.09 15.05 2.70
CA ALA A 231 -15.46 15.85 1.53
C ALA A 231 -16.42 15.11 0.58
N LEU A 232 -16.18 13.81 0.36
CA LEU A 232 -17.05 12.97 -0.44
C LEU A 232 -18.43 12.82 0.22
N HIS A 233 -18.49 12.58 1.53
CA HIS A 233 -19.74 12.47 2.27
C HIS A 233 -20.60 13.74 2.12
N ALA A 234 -20.00 14.91 2.34
CA ALA A 234 -20.69 16.19 2.14
C ALA A 234 -21.20 16.34 0.68
N TYR A 235 -20.38 15.94 -0.30
CA TYR A 235 -20.78 15.97 -1.71
C TYR A 235 -21.95 15.02 -2.02
N LEU A 236 -21.95 13.81 -1.47
CA LEU A 236 -23.01 12.82 -1.65
C LEU A 236 -24.37 13.32 -1.13
N GLN A 237 -24.39 14.00 0.03
CA GLN A 237 -25.60 14.63 0.56
C GLN A 237 -26.12 15.73 -0.37
N GLU A 238 -25.23 16.56 -0.92
CA GLU A 238 -25.62 17.62 -1.85
C GLU A 238 -26.21 17.11 -3.16
N VAL A 239 -25.73 15.95 -3.65
CA VAL A 239 -26.22 15.35 -4.89
C VAL A 239 -27.41 14.40 -4.68
N GLY A 240 -27.86 14.23 -3.43
CA GLY A 240 -29.05 13.43 -3.08
C GLY A 240 -28.84 11.93 -3.18
N LEU A 241 -27.61 11.45 -2.98
CA LEU A 241 -27.29 10.02 -2.93
C LEU A 241 -27.24 9.47 -1.49
N LEU A 242 -27.31 10.34 -0.49
CA LEU A 242 -27.47 10.02 0.93
C LEU A 242 -28.65 10.83 1.47
#